data_AF-W2HYS3-F1
#
_entry.id   AF-W2HYS3-F1
#
_cell.length_a   1.000
_cell.length_b   1.000
_cell.length_c   1.000
_cell.angle_alpha   90.00
_cell.angle_beta   90.00
_cell.angle_gamma   90.00
#
_symmetry.space_group_name_H-M   'P 1'
#
loop_
_entity.id
_entity.type
_entity.pdbx_description
1 polymer ?
#
loop_
_entity_poly.entity_id
_entity_poly.type
_entity_poly.pdbx_seq_one_letter_code
_entity_poly.pdbx_strand_id
1 'polypeptide(L)'
;MRTGDAKASSLMRWLSFYAVNPQEECVSIVLRLLRLAFPKTVAELKLSDGWNAVVIILEGFYETNLAVDVQKVGSELNDTLTALLELVLGAVVQCEAKERFINDILAMEDAVQADLMAIIEKVMAQGVSIPNFAADDEEKRQKVSPGIGSPLLYLSRNATLDRVKRENGVLKEENIHLAQELEMATKKFGDIEREREQLLELMQGLKEQVDADALRRERAIHAQYNERVSTLQLELDSTKAELHKKEALASKVPALSDEVDLLRPLGEKMKKVDSTVAKYKAKIDELSGAKDMLRQIESTNAELVERNLALESYVAKAAAWQRKLKEAKETITVLVC
;
A
#
# COMPACT_ATOMS: atom_id res chain seq x y z
N MET A 1 -47.29 19.41 9.38
CA MET A 1 -46.15 20.03 8.67
C MET A 1 -45.34 20.75 9.72
N ARG A 2 -44.16 20.23 10.03
CA ARG A 2 -43.42 20.58 11.24
C ARG A 2 -42.69 21.91 11.00
N THR A 3 -42.75 22.81 11.97
CA THR A 3 -42.06 24.11 11.96
C THR A 3 -40.53 23.99 11.79
N GLY A 4 -39.96 22.80 11.96
CA GLY A 4 -38.55 22.50 11.65
C GLY A 4 -38.22 22.53 10.15
N ASP A 5 -39.13 22.09 9.27
CA ASP A 5 -38.87 22.01 7.82
C ASP A 5 -38.78 23.41 7.19
N ALA A 6 -39.58 24.36 7.69
CA ALA A 6 -39.57 25.75 7.25
C ALA A 6 -38.25 26.45 7.63
N LYS A 7 -37.81 26.28 8.88
CA LYS A 7 -36.54 26.84 9.38
C LYS A 7 -35.33 26.25 8.66
N ALA A 8 -35.32 24.94 8.43
CA ALA A 8 -34.27 24.27 7.68
C ALA A 8 -34.21 24.75 6.21
N SER A 9 -35.37 24.97 5.59
CA SER A 9 -35.48 25.53 4.24
C SER A 9 -34.98 26.97 4.17
N SER A 10 -35.30 27.80 5.17
CA SER A 10 -34.83 29.19 5.29
C SER A 10 -33.31 29.27 5.49
N LEU A 11 -32.72 28.38 6.31
CA LEU A 11 -31.26 28.26 6.49
C LEU A 11 -30.54 27.82 5.20
N MET A 12 -31.10 26.86 4.48
CA MET A 12 -30.53 26.42 3.19
C MET A 12 -30.59 27.53 2.13
N ARG A 13 -31.66 28.34 2.14
CA ARG A 13 -31.79 29.49 1.25
C ARG A 13 -30.79 30.60 1.60
N TRP A 14 -30.54 30.83 2.88
CA TRP A 14 -29.45 31.70 3.33
C TRP A 14 -28.08 31.18 2.90
N LEU A 15 -27.79 29.89 3.06
CA LEU A 15 -26.53 29.31 2.56
C LEU A 15 -26.40 29.41 1.04
N SER A 16 -27.49 29.23 0.29
CA SER A 16 -27.48 29.35 -1.17
C SER A 16 -27.11 30.75 -1.67
N PHE A 17 -27.31 31.80 -0.85
CA PHE A 17 -26.86 33.16 -1.15
C PHE A 17 -25.33 33.26 -1.23
N TYR A 18 -24.62 32.44 -0.47
CA TYR A 18 -23.16 32.37 -0.45
C TYR A 18 -22.60 31.25 -1.35
N ALA A 19 -23.45 30.58 -2.12
CA ALA A 19 -23.04 29.55 -3.09
C ALA A 19 -22.50 30.20 -4.37
N VAL A 20 -21.37 29.69 -4.88
CA VAL A 20 -20.79 30.17 -6.15
C VAL A 20 -21.29 29.32 -7.33
N ASN A 21 -21.66 28.06 -7.08
CA ASN A 21 -22.27 27.16 -8.05
C ASN A 21 -23.52 26.48 -7.47
N PRO A 22 -24.56 26.21 -8.29
CA PRO A 22 -25.82 25.60 -7.83
C PRO A 22 -25.71 24.11 -7.44
N GLN A 23 -24.55 23.47 -7.64
CA GLN A 23 -24.28 22.07 -7.26
C GLN A 23 -23.15 21.93 -6.22
N GLU A 24 -22.79 23.01 -5.51
CA GLU A 24 -21.80 22.94 -4.44
C GLU A 24 -22.33 22.16 -3.22
N GLU A 25 -21.48 21.29 -2.66
CA GLU A 25 -21.77 20.63 -1.39
C GLU A 25 -21.89 21.66 -0.26
N CYS A 26 -22.89 21.49 0.61
CA CYS A 26 -23.16 22.40 1.73
C CYS A 26 -21.92 22.65 2.61
N VAL A 27 -21.06 21.65 2.75
CA VAL A 27 -19.81 21.71 3.53
C VAL A 27 -18.88 22.79 2.99
N SER A 28 -18.75 22.89 1.67
CA SER A 28 -17.86 23.83 1.00
C SER A 28 -18.36 25.27 1.15
N ILE A 29 -19.68 25.46 1.14
CA ILE A 29 -20.33 26.76 1.36
C ILE A 29 -20.12 27.20 2.81
N VAL A 30 -20.38 26.32 3.78
CA VAL A 30 -20.20 26.62 5.21
C VAL A 30 -18.74 26.90 5.54
N LEU A 31 -17.79 26.11 5.02
CA LEU A 31 -16.36 26.36 5.22
C LEU A 31 -15.94 27.70 4.65
N ARG A 32 -16.39 28.06 3.44
CA ARG A 32 -16.08 29.38 2.85
C ARG A 32 -16.64 30.51 3.70
N LEU A 33 -17.85 30.36 4.21
CA LEU A 33 -18.49 31.34 5.07
C LEU A 33 -17.75 31.50 6.39
N LEU A 34 -17.31 30.40 7.02
CA LEU A 34 -16.48 30.43 8.22
C LEU A 34 -15.07 31.00 7.97
N ARG A 35 -14.48 30.78 6.78
CA ARG A 35 -13.22 31.42 6.38
C ARG A 35 -13.34 32.94 6.28
N LEU A 36 -14.50 33.43 5.84
CA LEU A 36 -14.78 34.87 5.79
C LEU A 36 -15.05 35.46 7.17
N ALA A 37 -15.75 34.71 8.05
CA ALA A 37 -16.08 35.15 9.40
C ALA A 37 -14.87 35.09 10.36
N PHE A 38 -14.01 34.08 10.23
CA PHE A 38 -12.89 33.82 11.14
C PHE A 38 -11.56 33.57 10.39
N PRO A 39 -11.01 34.58 9.70
CA PRO A 39 -9.81 34.40 8.89
C PRO A 39 -8.56 34.03 9.71
N LYS A 40 -8.49 34.45 10.98
CA LYS A 40 -7.34 34.22 11.88
C LYS A 40 -7.25 32.75 12.33
N THR A 41 -8.37 32.16 12.77
CA THR A 41 -8.40 30.76 13.24
C THR A 41 -8.21 29.76 12.11
N VAL A 42 -8.77 30.02 10.92
CA VAL A 42 -8.53 29.14 9.75
C VAL A 42 -7.07 29.14 9.32
N ALA A 43 -6.39 30.29 9.35
CA ALA A 43 -5.00 30.41 8.90
C ALA A 43 -4.03 29.60 9.77
N GLU A 44 -4.31 29.47 11.07
CA GLU A 44 -3.45 28.76 12.03
C GLU A 44 -3.58 27.23 11.94
N LEU A 45 -4.76 26.72 11.59
CA LEU A 45 -5.08 25.31 11.78
C LEU A 45 -4.89 24.40 10.54
N LYS A 46 -4.46 24.93 9.37
CA LYS A 46 -4.23 24.18 8.11
C LYS A 46 -5.26 23.04 7.89
N LEU A 47 -6.54 23.33 8.12
CA LEU A 47 -7.58 22.30 8.20
C LEU A 47 -7.83 21.62 6.85
N SER A 48 -7.94 20.29 6.89
CA SER A 48 -8.44 19.44 5.81
C SER A 48 -9.90 19.76 5.49
N ASP A 49 -10.27 19.71 4.21
CA ASP A 49 -11.65 19.96 3.75
C ASP A 49 -12.62 18.91 4.31
N GLY A 50 -13.70 19.36 4.98
CA GLY A 50 -14.75 18.49 5.51
C GLY A 50 -15.50 19.07 6.73
N TRP A 51 -16.57 18.40 7.17
CA TRP A 51 -17.37 18.80 8.35
C TRP A 51 -16.58 18.81 9.66
N ASN A 52 -15.52 18.00 9.76
CA ASN A 52 -14.63 18.01 10.92
C ASN A 52 -13.97 19.39 11.11
N ALA A 53 -13.63 20.07 10.00
CA ALA A 53 -13.05 21.40 10.07
C ALA A 53 -14.04 22.46 10.56
N VAL A 54 -15.31 22.33 10.16
CA VAL A 54 -16.41 23.19 10.63
C VAL A 54 -16.59 23.05 12.14
N VAL A 55 -16.61 21.82 12.65
CA VAL A 55 -16.78 21.55 14.10
C VAL A 55 -15.61 22.10 14.90
N ILE A 56 -14.35 21.87 14.49
CA ILE A 56 -13.17 22.39 15.20
C ILE A 56 -13.20 23.93 15.30
N ILE A 57 -13.62 24.62 14.24
CA ILE A 57 -13.75 26.08 14.26
C ILE A 57 -14.83 26.54 15.26
N LEU A 58 -15.96 25.84 15.31
CA LEU A 58 -17.05 26.16 16.23
C LEU A 58 -16.70 25.84 17.70
N GLU A 59 -16.01 24.73 17.95
CA GLU A 59 -15.51 24.37 19.28
C GLU A 59 -14.51 25.40 19.81
N GLY A 60 -13.63 25.88 18.93
CA GLY A 60 -12.69 26.96 19.25
C GLY A 60 -13.39 28.30 19.52
N PHE A 61 -14.52 28.59 18.84
CA PHE A 61 -15.26 29.83 19.04
C PHE A 61 -16.13 29.81 20.31
N TYR A 62 -16.81 28.69 20.57
CA TYR A 62 -17.72 28.56 21.71
C TYR A 62 -17.04 28.03 22.98
N GLU A 63 -15.72 27.76 22.95
CA GLU A 63 -14.93 27.15 24.04
C GLU A 63 -15.58 25.89 24.64
N THR A 64 -16.38 25.18 23.83
CA THR A 64 -17.16 24.02 24.24
C THR A 64 -16.94 22.88 23.26
N ASN A 65 -16.87 21.65 23.78
CA ASN A 65 -16.72 20.46 22.96
C ASN A 65 -18.10 20.11 22.38
N LEU A 66 -18.28 20.37 21.09
CA LEU A 66 -19.52 20.09 20.40
C LEU A 66 -19.48 18.61 20.03
N ALA A 67 -20.14 17.77 20.85
CA ALA A 67 -20.30 16.34 20.59
C ALA A 67 -21.23 16.07 19.38
N VAL A 68 -20.86 16.59 18.21
CA VAL A 68 -21.58 16.48 16.94
C VAL A 68 -21.00 15.31 16.16
N ASP A 69 -21.83 14.31 15.91
CA ASP A 69 -21.47 13.10 15.20
C ASP A 69 -21.27 13.37 13.69
N VAL A 70 -20.02 13.63 13.30
CA VAL A 70 -19.59 13.97 11.93
C VAL A 70 -19.99 12.90 10.91
N GLN A 71 -20.18 11.63 11.32
CA GLN A 71 -20.59 10.56 10.42
C GLN A 71 -22.08 10.60 10.02
N LYS A 72 -22.93 11.35 10.74
CA LYS A 72 -24.35 11.55 10.39
C LYS A 72 -24.60 12.82 9.59
N VAL A 73 -23.57 13.61 9.34
CA VAL A 73 -23.64 14.83 8.53
C VAL A 73 -23.33 14.48 7.08
N GLY A 74 -24.20 13.66 6.48
CA GLY A 74 -24.04 13.14 5.12
C GLY A 74 -25.33 13.24 4.31
N SER A 75 -25.25 13.94 3.17
CA SER A 75 -26.17 13.98 2.01
C SER A 75 -27.65 14.36 2.21
N GLU A 76 -28.24 14.26 3.41
CA GLU A 76 -29.66 14.55 3.65
C GLU A 76 -29.86 15.54 4.81
N LEU A 77 -30.93 16.34 4.75
CA LEU A 77 -31.36 17.32 5.76
C LEU A 77 -31.70 16.60 7.08
N ASN A 78 -30.68 16.33 7.88
CA ASN A 78 -30.83 15.74 9.20
C ASN A 78 -31.00 16.83 10.25
N ASP A 79 -31.76 16.55 11.32
CA ASP A 79 -31.94 17.47 12.46
C ASP A 79 -30.60 17.91 13.07
N THR A 80 -29.56 17.06 12.97
CA THR A 80 -28.18 17.34 13.39
C THR A 80 -27.48 18.37 12.51
N LEU A 81 -27.71 18.34 11.19
CA LEU A 81 -27.19 19.33 10.26
C LEU A 81 -27.88 20.68 10.48
N THR A 82 -29.20 20.68 10.65
CA THR A 82 -29.95 21.91 10.97
C THR A 82 -29.43 22.56 12.26
N ALA A 83 -29.22 21.77 13.32
CA ALA A 83 -28.65 22.27 14.57
C ALA A 83 -27.23 22.83 14.40
N LEU A 84 -26.38 22.17 13.60
CA LEU A 84 -25.05 22.67 13.27
C LEU A 84 -25.11 24.00 12.50
N LEU A 85 -26.03 24.13 11.55
CA LEU A 85 -26.23 25.36 10.79
C LEU A 85 -26.79 26.50 11.64
N GLU A 86 -27.67 26.21 12.62
CA GLU A 86 -28.11 27.21 13.62
C GLU A 86 -26.91 27.76 14.42
N LEU A 87 -25.99 26.89 14.84
CA LEU A 87 -24.76 27.27 15.55
C LEU A 87 -23.78 28.06 14.67
N VAL A 88 -23.62 27.67 13.40
CA VAL A 88 -22.81 28.43 12.43
C VAL A 88 -23.39 29.83 12.24
N LEU A 89 -24.71 29.96 12.08
CA LEU A 89 -25.35 31.27 11.93
C LEU A 89 -25.12 32.14 13.18
N GLY A 90 -25.23 31.57 14.38
CA GLY A 90 -24.91 32.26 15.64
C GLY A 90 -23.46 32.76 15.68
N ALA A 91 -22.50 31.92 15.31
CA ALA A 91 -21.09 32.28 15.30
C ALA A 91 -20.77 33.39 14.28
N VAL A 92 -21.41 33.34 13.12
CA VAL A 92 -21.19 34.30 12.02
C VAL A 92 -21.77 35.67 12.35
N VAL A 93 -22.92 35.73 13.03
CA VAL A 93 -23.50 37.00 13.50
C VAL A 93 -22.69 37.59 14.65
N GLN A 94 -21.90 36.77 15.36
CA GLN A 94 -21.04 37.19 16.47
C GLN A 94 -19.57 37.42 16.07
N CYS A 95 -19.23 37.36 14.78
CA CYS A 95 -17.86 37.56 14.31
C CYS A 95 -17.43 39.05 14.29
N GLU A 96 -16.12 39.29 14.14
CA GLU A 96 -15.54 40.65 14.03
C GLU A 96 -16.13 41.44 12.84
N ALA A 97 -16.60 40.76 11.79
CA ALA A 97 -17.19 41.34 10.57
C ALA A 97 -18.74 41.23 10.51
N LYS A 98 -19.41 41.19 11.67
CA LYS A 98 -20.86 40.99 11.79
C LYS A 98 -21.74 41.90 10.93
N GLU A 99 -21.32 43.15 10.68
CA GLU A 99 -22.11 44.13 9.94
C GLU A 99 -22.39 43.70 8.49
N ARG A 100 -21.46 42.99 7.85
CA ARG A 100 -21.65 42.51 6.47
C ARG A 100 -22.71 41.40 6.44
N PHE A 101 -22.57 40.41 7.31
CA PHE A 101 -23.51 39.28 7.39
C PHE A 101 -24.90 39.71 7.87
N ILE A 102 -25.00 40.70 8.76
CA ILE A 102 -26.29 41.28 9.18
C ILE A 102 -26.95 42.02 8.02
N ASN A 103 -26.20 42.85 7.28
CA ASN A 103 -26.73 43.55 6.10
C ASN A 103 -27.18 42.57 5.01
N ASP A 104 -26.46 41.46 4.84
CA ASP A 104 -26.84 40.40 3.89
C ASP A 104 -28.14 39.70 4.32
N ILE A 105 -28.34 39.46 5.63
CA ILE A 105 -29.61 38.90 6.17
C ILE A 105 -30.77 39.90 5.99
N LEU A 106 -30.52 41.20 6.18
CA LEU A 106 -31.52 42.27 6.00
C LEU A 106 -31.91 42.50 4.51
N ALA A 107 -31.08 42.06 3.57
CA ALA A 107 -31.37 42.15 2.13
C ALA A 107 -32.21 40.98 1.59
N MET A 108 -32.51 39.98 2.44
CA MET A 108 -33.31 38.82 2.08
C MET A 108 -34.82 39.07 2.22
N GLU A 109 -35.61 38.10 1.77
CA GLU A 109 -37.08 38.12 1.87
C GLU A 109 -37.55 38.09 3.34
N ASP A 110 -38.55 38.92 3.68
CA ASP A 110 -39.05 39.13 5.06
C ASP A 110 -39.37 37.83 5.81
N ALA A 111 -39.88 36.81 5.10
CA ALA A 111 -40.18 35.50 5.67
C ALA A 111 -38.92 34.74 6.13
N VAL A 112 -37.85 34.81 5.35
CA VAL A 112 -36.55 34.18 5.68
C VAL A 112 -35.85 34.97 6.78
N GLN A 113 -35.95 36.30 6.74
CA GLN A 113 -35.38 37.17 7.77
C GLN A 113 -36.01 36.90 9.15
N ALA A 114 -37.34 36.74 9.23
CA ALA A 114 -38.04 36.43 10.47
C ALA A 114 -37.60 35.07 11.06
N ASP A 115 -37.45 34.06 10.21
CA ASP A 115 -36.99 32.72 10.63
C ASP A 115 -35.53 32.76 11.13
N LEU A 116 -34.64 33.47 10.43
CA LEU A 116 -33.23 33.63 10.82
C LEU A 116 -33.08 34.41 12.13
N MET A 117 -33.86 35.49 12.33
CA MET A 117 -33.85 36.23 13.59
C MET A 117 -34.32 35.37 14.77
N ALA A 118 -35.37 34.56 14.58
CA ALA A 118 -35.84 33.64 15.62
C ALA A 118 -34.80 32.55 15.98
N ILE A 119 -33.96 32.14 15.03
CA ILE A 119 -32.85 31.20 15.26
C ILE A 119 -31.72 31.90 16.02
N ILE A 120 -31.35 33.11 15.63
CA ILE A 120 -30.30 33.90 16.31
C ILE A 120 -30.70 34.17 17.76
N GLU A 121 -31.94 34.60 18.01
CA GLU A 121 -32.46 34.79 19.38
C GLU A 121 -32.42 33.51 20.20
N LYS A 122 -32.78 32.36 19.60
CA LYS A 122 -32.72 31.06 20.26
C LYS A 122 -31.28 30.68 20.65
N VAL A 123 -30.31 30.87 19.75
CA VAL A 123 -28.90 30.54 20.00
C VAL A 123 -28.31 31.49 21.05
N MET A 124 -28.66 32.78 21.03
CA MET A 124 -28.24 33.74 22.06
C MET A 124 -28.89 33.46 23.43
N ALA A 125 -30.15 33.03 23.47
CA ALA A 125 -30.82 32.64 24.72
C ALA A 125 -30.26 31.34 25.32
N GLN A 126 -29.61 30.49 24.52
CA GLN A 126 -28.99 29.23 24.96
C GLN A 126 -27.50 29.37 25.32
N GLY A 127 -26.86 30.51 25.03
CA GLY A 127 -25.43 30.75 25.26
C GLY A 127 -25.10 31.49 26.57
N VAL A 128 -24.64 30.72 27.57
CA VAL A 128 -23.66 31.06 28.63
C VAL A 128 -24.03 32.14 29.65
N SER A 129 -24.40 31.68 30.85
CA SER A 129 -24.38 32.44 32.11
C SER A 129 -23.00 33.07 32.37
N ILE A 130 -22.94 34.40 32.33
CA ILE A 130 -21.82 35.19 32.83
C ILE A 130 -22.13 35.52 34.30
N PRO A 131 -21.42 34.98 35.31
CA PRO A 131 -21.55 35.49 36.67
C PRO A 131 -20.77 36.81 36.75
N ASN A 132 -21.50 37.92 36.66
CA ASN A 132 -20.98 39.23 37.02
C ASN A 132 -20.78 39.26 38.54
N PHE A 133 -19.53 39.16 38.99
CA PHE A 133 -19.11 39.58 40.32
C PHE A 133 -19.24 41.11 40.39
N ALA A 134 -20.34 41.59 40.94
CA ALA A 134 -20.42 42.88 41.62
C ALA A 134 -20.69 42.53 43.09
N ALA A 135 -19.64 42.49 43.91
CA ALA A 135 -19.25 43.63 44.74
C ALA A 135 -20.39 43.99 45.71
N ASP A 136 -20.37 43.25 46.81
CA ASP A 136 -21.04 43.44 48.08
C ASP A 136 -20.89 44.91 48.54
N ASP A 137 -22.01 45.57 48.84
CA ASP A 137 -22.02 46.89 49.45
C ASP A 137 -23.09 46.99 50.55
N GLU A 138 -22.62 47.52 51.68
CA GLU A 138 -23.33 48.10 52.82
C GLU A 138 -24.10 47.21 53.82
N GLU A 139 -23.28 46.67 54.72
CA GLU A 139 -23.50 46.47 56.15
C GLU A 139 -24.23 47.65 56.83
N LYS A 140 -25.55 47.52 57.06
CA LYS A 140 -26.34 48.44 57.89
C LYS A 140 -26.07 48.21 59.38
N ARG A 141 -25.27 49.12 59.92
CA ARG A 141 -25.07 49.49 61.32
C ARG A 141 -26.35 49.37 62.18
N GLN A 142 -26.28 48.60 63.26
CA GLN A 142 -27.17 48.76 64.42
C GLN A 142 -26.33 48.90 65.69
N LYS A 143 -26.09 50.15 66.10
CA LYS A 143 -25.55 50.51 67.41
C LYS A 143 -26.70 50.55 68.41
N VAL A 144 -26.65 49.71 69.45
CA VAL A 144 -27.44 49.91 70.68
C VAL A 144 -26.48 49.91 71.86
N SER A 145 -26.40 51.05 72.53
CA SER A 145 -25.67 51.28 73.78
C SER A 145 -26.48 50.76 74.98
N PRO A 146 -25.90 50.09 75.99
CA PRO A 146 -26.61 49.76 77.22
C PRO A 146 -26.24 50.73 78.36
N GLY A 147 -27.26 51.37 78.94
CA GLY A 147 -27.15 52.16 80.16
C GLY A 147 -27.69 51.43 81.40
N ILE A 148 -26.85 51.33 82.43
CA ILE A 148 -27.12 51.41 83.88
C ILE A 148 -27.90 50.24 84.54
N GLY A 149 -27.32 49.69 85.61
CA GLY A 149 -27.62 48.36 86.17
C GLY A 149 -28.51 48.31 87.41
N SER A 150 -28.97 47.09 87.72
CA SER A 150 -29.70 46.70 88.94
C SER A 150 -29.11 45.39 89.51
N PRO A 151 -29.00 45.20 90.85
CA PRO A 151 -28.31 44.06 91.47
C PRO A 151 -28.86 42.65 91.14
N LEU A 152 -30.17 42.50 90.87
CA LEU A 152 -30.76 41.21 90.44
C LEU A 152 -30.36 40.83 88.99
N LEU A 153 -30.13 41.83 88.14
CA LEU A 153 -29.60 41.60 86.79
C LEU A 153 -28.15 41.13 86.83
N TYR A 154 -27.37 41.48 87.86
CA TYR A 154 -25.99 41.01 88.00
C TYR A 154 -25.90 39.51 88.28
N LEU A 155 -26.75 38.93 89.14
CA LEU A 155 -26.73 37.49 89.38
C LEU A 155 -27.20 36.71 88.14
N SER A 156 -28.26 37.16 87.47
CA SER A 156 -28.74 36.57 86.22
C SER A 156 -27.70 36.69 85.10
N ARG A 157 -27.06 37.85 84.98
CA ARG A 157 -25.96 38.11 84.04
C ARG A 157 -24.72 37.27 84.37
N ASN A 158 -24.43 37.00 85.64
CA ASN A 158 -23.29 36.16 86.02
C ASN A 158 -23.56 34.68 85.71
N ALA A 159 -24.78 34.18 85.94
CA ALA A 159 -25.16 32.82 85.57
C ALA A 159 -25.15 32.59 84.05
N THR A 160 -25.62 33.57 83.26
CA THR A 160 -25.52 33.50 81.79
C THR A 160 -24.07 33.62 81.31
N LEU A 161 -23.25 34.46 81.94
CA LEU A 161 -21.82 34.59 81.63
C LEU A 161 -21.07 33.28 81.93
N ASP A 162 -21.37 32.59 83.02
CA ASP A 162 -20.76 31.28 83.33
C ASP A 162 -21.23 30.16 82.39
N ARG A 163 -22.47 30.23 81.90
CA ARG A 163 -22.94 29.33 80.83
C ARG A 163 -22.16 29.57 79.53
N VAL A 164 -22.06 30.84 79.12
CA VAL A 164 -21.31 31.23 77.90
C VAL A 164 -19.82 30.90 78.02
N LYS A 165 -19.22 30.95 79.22
CA LYS A 165 -17.84 30.49 79.44
C LYS A 165 -17.66 29.00 79.22
N ARG A 166 -18.62 28.17 79.69
CA ARG A 166 -18.58 26.72 79.46
C ARG A 166 -18.78 26.39 77.99
N GLU A 167 -19.75 27.04 77.35
CA GLU A 167 -19.98 26.91 75.90
C GLU A 167 -18.74 27.34 75.09
N ASN A 168 -18.07 28.44 75.46
CA ASN A 168 -16.79 28.83 74.88
C ASN A 168 -15.66 27.83 75.16
N GLY A 169 -15.68 27.14 76.31
CA GLY A 169 -14.74 26.08 76.63
C GLY A 169 -14.90 24.90 75.68
N VAL A 170 -16.13 24.41 75.52
CA VAL A 170 -16.48 23.32 74.59
C VAL A 170 -16.15 23.71 73.15
N LEU A 171 -16.53 24.92 72.72
CA LEU A 171 -16.22 25.42 71.38
C LEU A 171 -14.71 25.51 71.12
N LYS A 172 -13.89 25.83 72.14
CA LYS A 172 -12.44 25.82 72.01
C LYS A 172 -11.89 24.41 71.86
N GLU A 173 -12.41 23.45 72.63
CA GLU A 173 -12.03 22.04 72.51
C GLU A 173 -12.43 21.46 71.14
N GLU A 174 -13.64 21.76 70.66
CA GLU A 174 -14.11 21.41 69.31
C GLU A 174 -13.25 22.09 68.23
N ASN A 175 -12.88 23.36 68.40
CA ASN A 175 -12.00 24.05 67.47
C ASN A 175 -10.61 23.42 67.40
N ILE A 176 -10.05 23.01 68.54
CA ILE A 176 -8.77 22.28 68.61
C ILE A 176 -8.90 20.91 67.93
N HIS A 177 -9.98 20.19 68.17
CA HIS A 177 -10.24 18.88 67.53
C HIS A 177 -10.36 19.02 66.02
N LEU A 178 -11.17 19.97 65.54
CA LEU A 178 -11.32 20.25 64.11
C LEU A 178 -10.00 20.70 63.47
N ALA A 179 -9.18 21.48 64.18
CA ALA A 179 -7.86 21.87 63.70
C ALA A 179 -6.92 20.66 63.54
N GLN A 180 -6.97 19.70 64.48
CA GLN A 180 -6.20 18.46 64.38
C GLN A 180 -6.69 17.56 63.25
N GLU A 181 -8.01 17.44 63.06
CA GLU A 181 -8.59 16.69 61.94
C GLU A 181 -8.21 17.32 60.59
N LEU A 182 -8.23 18.64 60.49
CA LEU A 182 -7.79 19.37 59.30
C LEU A 182 -6.29 19.17 59.05
N GLU A 183 -5.45 19.17 60.09
CA GLU A 183 -4.02 18.87 59.95
C GLU A 183 -3.77 17.42 59.49
N MET A 184 -4.53 16.44 59.99
CA MET A 184 -4.44 15.05 59.53
C MET A 184 -4.94 14.89 58.08
N ALA A 185 -6.03 15.57 57.71
CA ALA A 185 -6.57 15.56 56.36
C ALA A 185 -5.59 16.19 55.35
N THR A 186 -4.97 17.31 55.71
CA THR A 186 -3.96 17.99 54.87
C THR A 186 -2.71 17.15 54.67
N LYS A 187 -2.22 16.45 55.71
CA LYS A 187 -1.11 15.50 55.57
C LYS A 187 -1.44 14.35 54.62
N LYS A 188 -2.61 13.71 54.79
CA LYS A 188 -3.08 12.64 53.90
C LYS A 188 -3.25 13.11 52.46
N PHE A 189 -3.75 14.34 52.27
CA PHE A 189 -3.87 14.93 50.94
C PHE A 189 -2.49 15.09 50.29
N GLY A 190 -1.50 15.59 51.02
CA GLY A 190 -0.12 15.68 50.52
C GLY A 190 0.55 14.32 50.27
N ASP A 191 0.20 13.27 51.01
CA ASP A 191 0.63 11.89 50.70
C ASP A 191 0.04 11.40 49.38
N ILE A 192 -1.26 11.58 49.18
CA ILE A 192 -1.97 11.21 47.95
C ILE A 192 -1.44 12.00 46.74
N GLU A 193 -1.14 13.29 46.90
CA GLU A 193 -0.55 14.11 45.84
C GLU A 193 0.83 13.58 45.42
N ARG A 194 1.69 13.21 46.37
CA ARG A 194 3.00 12.60 46.08
C ARG A 194 2.87 11.24 45.40
N GLU A 195 1.97 10.38 45.85
CA GLU A 195 1.70 9.10 45.20
C GLU A 195 1.17 9.30 43.77
N ARG A 196 0.30 10.29 43.57
CA ARG A 196 -0.20 10.68 42.24
C ARG A 196 0.93 11.15 41.33
N GLU A 197 1.84 12.00 41.83
CA GLU A 197 3.01 12.46 41.07
C GLU A 197 3.91 11.30 40.66
N GLN A 198 4.24 10.39 41.58
CA GLN A 198 5.03 9.19 41.29
C GLN A 198 4.34 8.29 40.26
N LEU A 199 3.02 8.15 40.35
CA LEU A 199 2.26 7.34 39.39
C LEU A 199 2.24 8.00 38.00
N LEU A 200 2.13 9.32 37.94
CA LEU A 200 2.20 10.09 36.69
C LEU A 200 3.58 9.96 36.03
N GLU A 201 4.66 10.06 36.81
CA GLU A 201 6.03 9.85 36.33
C GLU A 201 6.22 8.42 35.79
N LEU A 202 5.74 7.42 36.52
CA LEU A 202 5.78 6.02 36.06
C LEU A 202 4.98 5.81 34.79
N MET A 203 3.76 6.38 34.71
CA MET A 203 2.93 6.31 33.51
C MET A 203 3.60 6.98 32.32
N GLN A 204 4.24 8.12 32.52
CA GLN A 204 5.00 8.80 31.48
C GLN A 204 6.19 7.96 31.01
N GLY A 205 6.98 7.40 31.93
CA GLY A 205 8.09 6.52 31.59
C GLY A 205 7.66 5.25 30.85
N LEU A 206 6.56 4.62 31.28
CA LEU A 206 5.98 3.47 30.57
C LEU A 206 5.47 3.84 29.18
N LYS A 207 4.85 5.01 29.01
CA LYS A 207 4.41 5.50 27.70
C LYS A 207 5.59 5.70 26.76
N GLU A 208 6.64 6.38 27.22
CA GLU A 208 7.87 6.60 26.44
C GLU A 208 8.55 5.27 26.07
N GLN A 209 8.55 4.29 26.99
CA GLN A 209 9.08 2.95 26.71
C GLN A 209 8.25 2.22 25.64
N VAL A 210 6.92 2.26 25.73
CA VAL A 210 6.03 1.66 24.73
C VAL A 210 6.20 2.31 23.36
N ASP A 211 6.30 3.65 23.31
CA ASP A 211 6.52 4.40 22.08
C ASP A 211 7.89 4.07 21.46
N ALA A 212 8.94 3.97 22.28
CA ALA A 212 10.27 3.57 21.82
C ALA A 212 10.30 2.13 21.29
N ASP A 213 9.61 1.21 21.95
CA ASP A 213 9.50 -0.18 21.51
C ASP A 213 8.64 -0.31 20.24
N ALA A 214 7.57 0.47 20.11
CA ALA A 214 6.75 0.53 18.90
C ALA A 214 7.60 0.99 17.71
N LEU A 215 8.38 2.07 17.87
CA LEU A 215 9.28 2.57 16.83
C LEU A 215 10.40 1.58 16.49
N ARG A 216 10.95 0.87 17.48
CA ARG A 216 11.93 -0.21 17.23
C ARG A 216 11.33 -1.33 16.40
N ARG A 217 10.12 -1.80 16.75
CA ARG A 217 9.42 -2.85 16.00
C ARG A 217 9.12 -2.39 14.58
N GLU A 218 8.65 -1.16 14.41
CA GLU A 218 8.37 -0.60 13.08
C GLU A 218 9.63 -0.56 12.22
N ARG A 219 10.76 -0.06 12.76
CA ARG A 219 12.05 -0.06 12.05
C ARG A 219 12.53 -1.47 11.70
N ALA A 220 12.37 -2.44 12.59
CA ALA A 220 12.75 -3.83 12.33
C ALA A 220 11.90 -4.42 11.19
N ILE A 221 10.59 -4.16 11.19
CA ILE A 221 9.67 -4.60 10.14
C ILE A 221 10.01 -3.93 8.80
N HIS A 222 10.24 -2.62 8.78
CA HIS A 222 10.68 -1.91 7.57
C HIS A 222 12.01 -2.44 7.04
N ALA A 223 12.96 -2.75 7.91
CA ALA A 223 14.24 -3.35 7.50
C ALA A 223 14.04 -4.73 6.85
N GLN A 224 13.21 -5.59 7.44
CA GLN A 224 12.87 -6.90 6.87
C GLN A 224 12.16 -6.78 5.52
N TYR A 225 11.22 -5.84 5.38
CA TYR A 225 10.56 -5.60 4.10
C TYR A 225 11.53 -5.06 3.05
N ASN A 226 12.40 -4.13 3.40
CA ASN A 226 13.41 -3.60 2.48
C ASN A 226 14.38 -4.69 2.01
N GLU A 227 14.82 -5.56 2.92
CA GLU A 227 15.63 -6.74 2.56
C GLU A 227 14.86 -7.66 1.62
N ARG A 228 13.60 -7.99 1.94
CA ARG A 228 12.77 -8.84 1.09
C ARG A 228 12.56 -8.24 -0.31
N VAL A 229 12.27 -6.95 -0.40
CA VAL A 229 12.15 -6.23 -1.67
C VAL A 229 13.48 -6.29 -2.44
N SER A 230 14.61 -6.05 -1.79
CA SER A 230 15.93 -6.14 -2.44
C SER A 230 16.22 -7.55 -2.98
N THR A 231 15.91 -8.60 -2.21
CA THR A 231 16.07 -9.99 -2.69
C THR A 231 15.19 -10.30 -3.89
N LEU A 232 13.92 -9.89 -3.86
CA LEU A 232 12.97 -10.08 -4.98
C LEU A 232 13.41 -9.30 -6.22
N GLN A 233 13.99 -8.10 -6.04
CA GLN A 233 14.54 -7.31 -7.14
C GLN A 233 15.70 -8.04 -7.83
N LEU A 234 16.62 -8.61 -7.04
CA LEU A 234 17.75 -9.39 -7.56
C LEU A 234 17.29 -10.66 -8.29
N GLU A 235 16.31 -11.38 -7.73
CA GLU A 235 15.71 -12.55 -8.39
C GLU A 235 15.02 -12.16 -9.71
N LEU A 236 14.30 -11.04 -9.72
CA LEU A 236 13.65 -10.50 -10.92
C LEU A 236 14.69 -10.13 -11.99
N ASP A 237 15.78 -9.49 -11.61
CA ASP A 237 16.82 -9.09 -12.57
C ASP A 237 17.60 -10.31 -13.10
N SER A 238 17.85 -11.31 -12.25
CA SER A 238 18.44 -12.59 -12.66
C SER A 238 17.53 -13.33 -13.66
N THR A 239 16.24 -13.44 -13.35
CA THR A 239 15.27 -14.12 -14.24
C THR A 239 15.08 -13.37 -15.56
N LYS A 240 15.09 -12.04 -15.56
CA LYS A 240 15.11 -11.23 -16.79
C LYS A 240 16.38 -11.47 -17.61
N ALA A 241 17.55 -11.56 -16.98
CA ALA A 241 18.79 -11.85 -17.68
C ALA A 241 18.78 -13.26 -18.30
N GLU A 242 18.22 -14.26 -17.61
CA GLU A 242 18.01 -15.60 -18.18
C GLU A 242 17.00 -15.60 -19.33
N LEU A 243 15.91 -14.84 -19.21
CA LEU A 243 14.92 -14.67 -20.27
C LEU A 243 15.58 -14.10 -21.52
N HIS A 244 16.35 -13.01 -21.40
CA HIS A 244 17.06 -12.41 -22.53
C HIS A 244 18.07 -13.37 -23.19
N LYS A 245 18.77 -14.21 -22.40
CA LYS A 245 19.63 -15.26 -22.95
C LYS A 245 18.82 -16.29 -23.74
N LYS A 246 17.66 -16.71 -23.21
CA LYS A 246 16.76 -17.65 -23.90
C LYS A 246 16.16 -17.04 -25.15
N GLU A 247 15.76 -15.78 -25.15
CA GLU A 247 15.30 -15.04 -26.32
C GLU A 247 16.38 -14.96 -27.40
N ALA A 248 17.62 -14.66 -27.00
CA ALA A 248 18.77 -14.63 -27.91
C ALA A 248 19.14 -16.01 -28.48
N LEU A 249 18.85 -17.10 -27.76
CA LEU A 249 18.98 -18.46 -28.30
C LEU A 249 17.80 -18.81 -29.21
N ALA A 250 16.58 -18.46 -28.81
CA ALA A 250 15.37 -18.69 -29.59
C ALA A 250 15.42 -17.98 -30.95
N SER A 251 16.03 -16.80 -31.04
CA SER A 251 16.24 -16.11 -32.31
C SER A 251 17.27 -16.79 -33.23
N LYS A 252 18.21 -17.57 -32.68
CA LYS A 252 19.21 -18.33 -33.45
C LYS A 252 18.68 -19.66 -33.99
N VAL A 253 17.69 -20.25 -33.32
CA VAL A 253 17.11 -21.54 -33.73
C VAL A 253 16.53 -21.52 -35.15
N PRO A 254 15.72 -20.52 -35.56
CA PRO A 254 15.22 -20.41 -36.93
C PRO A 254 16.35 -20.32 -37.95
N ALA A 255 17.35 -19.46 -37.71
CA ALA A 255 18.48 -19.29 -38.63
C ALA A 255 19.27 -20.59 -38.84
N LEU A 256 19.50 -21.36 -37.77
CA LEU A 256 20.14 -22.68 -37.87
C LEU A 256 19.23 -23.71 -38.55
N SER A 257 17.92 -23.66 -38.31
CA SER A 257 16.95 -24.51 -39.00
C SER A 257 16.97 -24.27 -40.51
N ASP A 258 16.99 -22.99 -40.92
CA ASP A 258 17.07 -22.58 -42.32
C ASP A 258 18.37 -23.08 -42.96
N GLU A 259 19.51 -23.00 -42.25
CA GLU A 259 20.78 -23.53 -42.71
C GLU A 259 20.73 -25.07 -42.89
N VAL A 260 20.14 -25.80 -41.94
CA VAL A 260 19.93 -27.25 -42.05
C VAL A 260 19.03 -27.59 -43.23
N ASP A 261 17.96 -26.81 -43.46
CA ASP A 261 17.05 -27.01 -44.58
C ASP A 261 17.71 -26.75 -45.94
N LEU A 262 18.64 -25.78 -46.03
CA LEU A 262 19.46 -25.54 -47.22
C LEU A 262 20.49 -26.66 -47.46
N LEU A 263 21.08 -27.23 -46.41
CA LEU A 263 22.08 -28.31 -46.52
C LEU A 263 21.45 -29.67 -46.81
N ARG A 264 20.20 -29.92 -46.41
CA ARG A 264 19.48 -31.19 -46.65
C ARG A 264 19.48 -31.64 -48.12
N PRO A 265 19.09 -30.83 -49.12
CA PRO A 265 19.12 -31.24 -50.52
C PRO A 265 20.55 -31.44 -51.06
N LEU A 266 21.55 -30.74 -50.53
CA LEU A 266 22.96 -30.98 -50.87
C LEU A 266 23.40 -32.35 -50.35
N GLY A 267 23.02 -32.71 -49.13
CA GLY A 267 23.24 -34.04 -48.56
C GLY A 267 22.59 -35.15 -49.38
N GLU A 268 21.36 -34.95 -49.87
CA GLU A 268 20.69 -35.89 -50.77
C GLU A 268 21.39 -36.03 -52.13
N LYS A 269 21.88 -34.93 -52.70
CA LYS A 269 22.69 -34.95 -53.93
C LYS A 269 24.00 -35.71 -53.70
N MET A 270 24.67 -35.47 -52.59
CA MET A 270 25.89 -36.19 -52.22
C MET A 270 25.64 -37.69 -52.11
N LYS A 271 24.58 -38.12 -51.42
CA LYS A 271 24.18 -39.53 -51.33
C LYS A 271 23.95 -40.17 -52.71
N LYS A 272 23.33 -39.43 -53.64
CA LYS A 272 23.16 -39.92 -55.03
C LYS A 272 24.51 -40.08 -55.71
N VAL A 273 25.39 -39.10 -55.62
CA VAL A 273 26.75 -39.18 -56.18
C VAL A 273 27.53 -40.35 -55.57
N ASP A 274 27.52 -40.51 -54.25
CA ASP A 274 28.17 -41.64 -53.57
C ASP A 274 27.65 -42.99 -54.07
N SER A 275 26.33 -43.12 -54.28
CA SER A 275 25.76 -44.33 -54.87
C SER A 275 26.23 -44.58 -56.30
N THR A 276 26.42 -43.53 -57.11
CA THR A 276 26.97 -43.66 -58.47
C THR A 276 28.45 -44.03 -58.43
N VAL A 277 29.23 -43.43 -57.53
CA VAL A 277 30.65 -43.75 -57.33
C VAL A 277 30.80 -45.20 -56.88
N ALA A 278 29.96 -45.68 -55.96
CA ALA A 278 29.95 -47.09 -55.55
C ALA A 278 29.67 -48.04 -56.72
N LYS A 279 28.71 -47.71 -57.60
CA LYS A 279 28.43 -48.47 -58.83
C LYS A 279 29.63 -48.48 -59.78
N TYR A 280 30.26 -47.33 -60.00
CA TYR A 280 31.43 -47.26 -60.88
C TYR A 280 32.63 -48.02 -60.31
N LYS A 281 32.86 -48.00 -58.99
CA LYS A 281 33.88 -48.82 -58.34
C LYS A 281 33.63 -50.31 -58.55
N ALA A 282 32.41 -50.78 -58.30
CA ALA A 282 32.04 -52.18 -58.56
C ALA A 282 32.28 -52.58 -60.02
N LYS A 283 31.95 -51.70 -60.99
CA LYS A 283 32.23 -51.94 -62.41
C LYS A 283 33.73 -52.00 -62.72
N ILE A 284 34.56 -51.19 -62.07
CA ILE A 284 36.02 -51.25 -62.20
C ILE A 284 36.53 -52.59 -61.66
N ASP A 285 36.04 -53.03 -60.50
CA ASP A 285 36.42 -54.30 -59.90
C ASP A 285 36.03 -55.48 -60.81
N GLU A 286 34.83 -55.47 -61.39
CA GLU A 286 34.39 -56.45 -62.41
C GLU A 286 35.30 -56.47 -63.65
N LEU A 287 35.65 -55.30 -64.19
CA LEU A 287 36.56 -55.20 -65.34
C LEU A 287 37.98 -55.68 -64.99
N SER A 288 38.43 -55.43 -63.76
CA SER A 288 39.72 -55.93 -63.28
C SER A 288 39.72 -57.46 -63.19
N GLY A 289 38.65 -58.07 -62.65
CA GLY A 289 38.49 -59.52 -62.64
C GLY A 289 38.39 -60.12 -64.05
N ALA A 290 37.69 -59.45 -64.97
CA ALA A 290 37.63 -59.87 -66.37
C ALA A 290 39.01 -59.82 -67.05
N LYS A 291 39.82 -58.79 -66.75
CA LYS A 291 41.19 -58.68 -67.25
C LYS A 291 42.09 -59.79 -66.73
N ASP A 292 41.94 -60.19 -65.47
CA ASP A 292 42.71 -61.29 -64.90
C ASP A 292 42.27 -62.65 -65.46
N MET A 293 40.96 -62.87 -65.67
CA MET A 293 40.46 -64.04 -66.41
C MET A 293 41.01 -64.08 -67.85
N LEU A 294 41.04 -62.94 -68.55
CA LEU A 294 41.61 -62.85 -69.89
C LEU A 294 43.09 -63.27 -69.90
N ARG A 295 43.89 -62.79 -68.95
CA ARG A 295 45.31 -63.18 -68.81
C ARG A 295 45.48 -64.68 -68.55
N GLN A 296 44.62 -65.29 -67.73
CA GLN A 296 44.64 -66.74 -67.50
C GLN A 296 44.32 -67.51 -68.79
N ILE A 297 43.31 -67.08 -69.54
CA ILE A 297 42.96 -67.69 -70.83
C ILE A 297 44.10 -67.51 -71.84
N GLU A 298 44.73 -66.34 -71.92
CA GLU A 298 45.89 -66.10 -72.77
C GLU A 298 47.07 -67.02 -72.43
N SER A 299 47.38 -67.19 -71.14
CA SER A 299 48.42 -68.11 -70.67
C SER A 299 48.11 -69.57 -71.04
N THR A 300 46.89 -70.04 -70.75
CA THR A 300 46.49 -71.41 -71.08
C THR A 300 46.45 -71.65 -72.59
N ASN A 301 46.03 -70.66 -73.38
CA ASN A 301 46.06 -70.74 -74.84
C ASN A 301 47.50 -70.80 -75.36
N ALA A 302 48.43 -70.02 -74.80
CA ALA A 302 49.84 -70.10 -75.14
C ALA A 302 50.43 -71.50 -74.85
N GLU A 303 50.10 -72.10 -73.70
CA GLU A 303 50.48 -73.48 -73.36
C GLU A 303 49.88 -74.52 -74.32
N LEU A 304 48.62 -74.34 -74.73
CA LEU A 304 47.97 -75.21 -75.71
C LEU A 304 48.61 -75.08 -77.11
N VAL A 305 48.98 -73.87 -77.52
CA VAL A 305 49.72 -73.62 -78.77
C VAL A 305 51.09 -74.29 -78.71
N GLU A 306 51.83 -74.15 -77.61
CA GLU A 306 53.12 -74.83 -77.43
C GLU A 306 52.97 -76.36 -77.49
N ARG A 307 51.94 -76.92 -76.83
CA ARG A 307 51.63 -78.35 -76.93
C ARG A 307 51.26 -78.78 -78.36
N ASN A 308 50.45 -78.00 -79.06
CA ASN A 308 50.09 -78.29 -80.45
C ASN A 308 51.32 -78.28 -81.35
N LEU A 309 52.20 -77.28 -81.23
CA LEU A 309 53.45 -77.22 -81.99
C LEU A 309 54.35 -78.44 -81.69
N ALA A 310 54.43 -78.86 -80.43
CA ALA A 310 55.15 -80.07 -80.06
C ALA A 310 54.53 -81.33 -80.71
N LEU A 311 53.20 -81.48 -80.66
CA LEU A 311 52.48 -82.58 -81.31
C LEU A 311 52.65 -82.58 -82.83
N GLU A 312 52.57 -81.43 -83.49
CA GLU A 312 52.87 -81.29 -84.92
C GLU A 312 54.31 -81.74 -85.22
N SER A 313 55.28 -81.40 -84.36
CA SER A 313 56.65 -81.88 -84.49
C SER A 313 56.74 -83.42 -84.35
N TYR A 314 55.96 -84.03 -83.44
CA TYR A 314 55.90 -85.47 -83.28
C TYR A 314 55.24 -86.14 -84.48
N VAL A 315 54.17 -85.58 -85.03
CA VAL A 315 53.51 -86.06 -86.25
C VAL A 315 54.45 -85.95 -87.45
N ALA A 316 55.17 -84.83 -87.60
CA ALA A 316 56.16 -84.65 -88.65
C ALA A 316 57.29 -85.67 -88.55
N LYS A 317 57.80 -85.93 -87.32
CA LYS A 317 58.74 -87.01 -87.05
C LYS A 317 58.14 -88.36 -87.45
N ALA A 318 56.96 -88.71 -86.94
CA ALA A 318 56.28 -89.98 -87.23
C ALA A 318 56.07 -90.19 -88.74
N ALA A 319 55.67 -89.15 -89.46
CA ALA A 319 55.56 -89.17 -90.92
C ALA A 319 56.93 -89.44 -91.59
N ALA A 320 58.01 -88.84 -91.08
CA ALA A 320 59.37 -89.14 -91.54
C ALA A 320 59.78 -90.60 -91.24
N TRP A 321 59.47 -91.14 -90.06
CA TRP A 321 59.70 -92.56 -89.73
C TRP A 321 58.88 -93.48 -90.64
N GLN A 322 57.63 -93.14 -90.94
CA GLN A 322 56.79 -93.89 -91.88
C GLN A 322 57.36 -93.90 -93.29
N ARG A 323 57.89 -92.77 -93.79
CA ARG A 323 58.59 -92.73 -95.09
C ARG A 323 59.81 -93.66 -95.08
N LYS A 324 60.67 -93.57 -94.06
CA LYS A 324 61.82 -94.47 -93.90
C LYS A 324 61.42 -95.95 -93.82
N LEU A 325 60.30 -96.27 -93.15
CA LEU A 325 59.80 -97.64 -93.08
C LEU A 325 59.27 -98.14 -94.43
N LYS A 326 58.60 -97.29 -95.21
CA LYS A 326 58.18 -97.62 -96.58
C LYS A 326 59.38 -97.87 -97.48
N GLU A 327 60.37 -96.99 -97.45
CA GLU A 327 61.64 -97.17 -98.18
C GLU A 327 62.32 -98.50 -97.77
N ALA A 328 62.42 -98.79 -96.47
CA ALA A 328 62.98 -100.05 -95.98
C ALA A 328 62.17 -101.28 -96.47
N LYS A 329 60.83 -101.22 -96.43
CA LYS A 329 59.99 -102.30 -96.96
C LYS A 329 60.21 -102.50 -98.46
N GLU A 330 60.29 -101.42 -99.23
CA GLU A 330 60.57 -101.48 -100.68
C GLU A 330 61.93 -102.14 -100.95
N THR A 331 62.97 -101.79 -100.19
CA THR A 331 64.28 -102.47 -100.32
C THR A 331 64.25 -103.95 -99.93
N ILE A 332 63.45 -104.34 -98.93
CA ILE A 332 63.28 -105.75 -98.55
C ILE A 332 62.48 -106.52 -99.61
N THR A 333 61.44 -105.92 -100.20
CA THR A 333 60.72 -106.56 -101.33
C THR A 333 61.61 -106.75 -102.55
N VAL A 334 62.59 -105.86 -102.78
CA VAL A 334 63.58 -106.01 -103.86
C VAL A 334 64.61 -107.11 -103.56
N LEU A 335 64.84 -107.45 -102.28
CA LEU A 335 65.75 -108.54 -101.86
C LEU A 335 65.09 -109.92 -101.79
N VAL A 336 63.76 -110.01 -101.93
CA VAL A 336 62.98 -111.27 -101.89
C VAL A 336 62.47 -111.69 -103.29
N CYS A 337 62.83 -110.96 -104.34
CA CYS A 337 62.68 -111.37 -105.75
C CYS A 337 63.99 -111.91 -106.31
#